data_AF-A0ABD1FAV9-F1
#
_entry.id   AF-A0ABD1FAV9-F1
#
_cell.length_a   1.000
_cell.length_b   1.000
_cell.length_c   1.000
_cell.angle_alpha   90.00
_cell.angle_beta   90.00
_cell.angle_gamma   90.00
#
_symmetry.space_group_name_H-M   'P 1'
#
loop_
_entity.id
_entity.type
_entity.pdbx_description
1 polymer ?
#
loop_
_entity_poly.entity_id
_entity_poly.type
_entity_poly.pdbx_seq_one_letter_code
_entity_poly.pdbx_strand_id
1 'polypeptide(L)'
;MEELTETLELINERVNNNLMNFMFNLDEQCESKINFLLDVLTNGLREDPLDQLVSTELDHYEASCLEYEQLQKMLNNVETSIEELKRMQSEKQKELVSLQRNHKELKKKIESITKQKEQIQNKRDQILAFKILTGIDFNYKSKKVEGIITKSVPKAFSFNPDKLTQEEIAKKLWNLKFNKE
;
A
#
# COMPACT_ATOMS: atom_id res chain seq x y z
N MET A 1 10.25 9.89 2.97
CA MET A 1 10.41 11.15 3.73
C MET A 1 11.54 11.94 3.11
N GLU A 2 12.75 11.37 2.99
CA GLU A 2 13.91 12.01 2.33
C GLU A 2 13.63 12.43 0.87
N GLU A 3 13.05 11.55 0.03
CA GLU A 3 12.71 11.89 -1.37
C GLU A 3 11.72 13.07 -1.51
N LEU A 4 10.84 13.27 -0.52
CA LEU A 4 9.88 14.38 -0.53
C LEU A 4 10.58 15.71 -0.17
N THR A 5 11.56 15.65 0.72
CA THR A 5 12.36 16.80 1.14
C THR A 5 13.26 17.28 0.00
N GLU A 6 13.94 16.36 -0.71
CA GLU A 6 14.76 16.70 -1.90
C GLU A 6 13.92 17.31 -3.02
N THR A 7 12.71 16.80 -3.25
CA THR A 7 11.80 17.36 -4.26
C THR A 7 11.35 18.77 -3.90
N LEU A 8 11.12 19.06 -2.61
CA LEU A 8 10.76 20.41 -2.14
C LEU A 8 11.92 21.40 -2.25
N GLU A 9 13.15 20.97 -1.99
CA GLU A 9 14.35 21.79 -2.16
C GLU A 9 14.56 22.17 -3.63
N LEU A 10 14.42 21.22 -4.56
CA LEU A 10 14.52 21.47 -6.00
C LEU A 10 13.44 22.44 -6.52
N ILE A 11 12.21 22.34 -6.01
CA ILE A 11 11.13 23.28 -6.35
C ILE A 11 11.49 24.68 -5.82
N ASN A 12 12.00 24.78 -4.59
CA ASN A 12 12.35 26.05 -3.96
C ASN A 12 13.51 26.76 -4.68
N GLU A 13 14.56 26.02 -5.07
CA GLU A 13 15.65 26.56 -5.88
C GLU A 13 15.16 27.09 -7.23
N ARG A 14 14.25 26.36 -7.88
CA ARG A 14 13.70 26.77 -9.19
C ARG A 14 12.84 28.03 -9.09
N VAL A 15 12.04 28.15 -8.03
CA VAL A 15 11.25 29.37 -7.76
C VAL A 15 12.18 30.56 -7.48
N ASN A 16 13.20 30.38 -6.64
CA ASN A 16 14.15 31.44 -6.33
C ASN A 16 14.95 31.91 -7.56
N ASN A 17 15.38 30.99 -8.42
CA ASN A 17 16.07 31.34 -9.67
C ASN A 17 15.16 32.13 -10.62
N ASN A 18 13.89 31.74 -10.74
CA ASN A 18 12.93 32.47 -11.58
C ASN A 18 12.65 33.88 -11.02
N LEU A 19 12.54 34.03 -9.70
CA LEU A 19 12.35 35.33 -9.05
C LEU A 19 13.58 36.24 -9.21
N MET A 20 14.79 35.70 -9.04
CA MET A 20 16.04 36.44 -9.27
C MET A 20 16.16 36.94 -10.70
N ASN A 21 15.86 36.08 -11.69
CA ASN A 21 15.89 36.48 -13.10
C ASN A 21 14.84 37.55 -13.42
N PHE A 22 13.65 37.44 -12.83
CA PHE A 22 12.61 38.46 -12.99
C PHE A 22 13.04 39.82 -12.40
N MET A 23 13.63 39.82 -11.20
CA MET A 23 14.14 41.04 -10.57
C MET A 23 15.28 41.66 -11.38
N PHE A 24 16.22 40.84 -11.87
CA PHE A 24 17.34 41.33 -12.69
C PHE A 24 16.86 41.96 -14.00
N ASN A 25 15.91 41.33 -14.69
CA ASN A 25 15.32 41.88 -15.90
C ASN A 25 14.57 43.20 -15.64
N LEU A 26 13.92 43.34 -14.49
CA LEU A 26 13.25 44.59 -14.08
C LEU A 26 14.25 45.72 -13.83
N ASP A 27 15.37 45.44 -13.16
CA ASP A 27 16.42 46.43 -12.91
C ASP A 27 17.06 46.89 -14.22
N GLU A 28 17.39 45.97 -15.13
CA GLU A 28 17.97 46.28 -16.43
C GLU A 28 17.01 47.11 -17.31
N GLN A 29 15.71 46.79 -17.29
CA GLN A 29 14.70 47.60 -18.00
C GLN A 29 14.52 48.99 -17.38
N CYS A 30 14.56 49.11 -16.05
CA CYS A 30 14.47 50.40 -15.38
C CYS A 30 15.68 51.30 -15.69
N GLU A 31 16.89 50.75 -15.69
CA GLU A 31 18.13 51.49 -15.96
C GLU A 31 18.20 51.97 -17.41
N SER A 32 17.78 51.13 -18.37
CA SER A 32 17.64 51.49 -19.78
C SER A 32 16.67 52.65 -19.99
N LYS A 33 15.50 52.62 -19.32
CA LYS A 33 14.48 53.68 -19.39
C LYS A 33 14.97 55.01 -18.82
N ILE A 34 15.71 54.99 -17.71
CA ILE A 34 16.28 56.19 -17.10
C ILE A 34 17.34 56.82 -18.01
N ASN A 35 18.25 56.01 -18.56
CA ASN A 35 19.31 56.50 -19.45
C ASN A 35 18.75 57.11 -20.74
N PHE A 36 17.67 56.53 -21.29
CA PHE A 36 17.03 57.07 -22.48
C PHE A 36 16.24 58.36 -22.20
N LEU A 37 15.51 58.45 -21.08
CA LEU A 37 14.83 59.69 -20.69
C LEU A 37 15.84 60.84 -20.46
N LEU A 38 17.01 60.52 -19.91
CA LEU A 38 18.11 61.48 -19.79
C LEU A 38 18.63 61.90 -21.17
N ASP A 39 18.75 60.99 -22.14
CA ASP A 39 19.19 61.31 -23.51
C ASP A 39 18.17 62.19 -24.26
N VAL A 40 16.87 61.91 -24.11
CA VAL A 40 15.76 62.72 -24.66
C VAL A 40 15.74 64.13 -24.05
N LEU A 41 15.95 64.24 -22.73
CA LEU A 41 16.02 65.54 -22.04
C LEU A 41 17.27 66.35 -22.41
N THR A 42 18.36 65.67 -22.78
CA THR A 42 19.66 66.31 -23.05
C THR A 42 19.82 66.72 -24.52
N ASN A 43 19.24 65.98 -25.48
CA ASN A 43 19.51 66.18 -26.91
C ASN A 43 18.42 66.90 -27.73
N GLY A 44 17.31 67.31 -27.12
CA GLY A 44 16.33 68.21 -27.76
C GLY A 44 15.44 67.56 -28.82
N LEU A 45 14.13 67.67 -28.62
CA LEU A 45 13.06 67.10 -29.44
C LEU A 45 13.14 67.51 -30.92
N ARG A 46 13.39 66.55 -31.81
CA ARG A 46 12.58 66.42 -33.04
C ARG A 46 11.33 65.60 -32.69
N GLU A 47 10.23 65.76 -33.41
CA GLU A 47 8.99 64.99 -33.14
C GLU A 47 9.18 63.50 -33.42
N ASP A 48 9.97 63.14 -34.45
CA ASP A 48 10.18 61.75 -34.88
C ASP A 48 10.76 60.79 -33.81
N PRO A 49 11.79 61.15 -33.02
CA PRO A 49 12.36 60.23 -32.02
C PRO A 49 11.47 60.01 -30.80
N LEU A 50 10.64 61.00 -30.44
CA LEU A 50 9.70 60.86 -29.32
C LEU A 50 8.53 59.95 -29.72
N ASP A 51 8.01 60.10 -30.94
CA ASP A 51 6.94 59.25 -31.47
C ASP A 51 7.40 57.80 -31.63
N GLN A 52 8.64 57.57 -32.07
CA GLN A 52 9.23 56.23 -32.12
C GLN A 52 9.41 55.60 -30.73
N LEU A 53 9.80 56.39 -29.72
CA LEU A 53 9.88 55.89 -28.34
C LEU A 53 8.51 55.50 -27.81
N VAL A 54 7.52 56.38 -27.94
CA VAL A 54 6.17 56.13 -27.45
C VAL A 54 5.59 54.89 -28.13
N SER A 55 5.81 54.72 -29.43
CA SER A 55 5.42 53.50 -30.16
C SER A 55 6.12 52.26 -29.60
N THR A 56 7.44 52.32 -29.37
CA THR A 56 8.23 51.18 -28.87
C THR A 56 7.82 50.78 -27.45
N GLU A 57 7.55 51.75 -26.57
CA GLU A 57 7.09 51.48 -25.20
C GLU A 57 5.64 50.96 -25.17
N LEU A 58 4.78 51.41 -26.08
CA LEU A 58 3.44 50.86 -26.25
C LEU A 58 3.51 49.40 -26.71
N ASP A 59 4.34 49.08 -27.71
CA ASP A 59 4.55 47.72 -28.18
C ASP A 59 5.11 46.81 -27.07
N HIS A 60 6.06 47.32 -26.27
CA HIS A 60 6.64 46.58 -25.15
C HIS A 60 5.64 46.38 -24.00
N TYR A 61 4.80 47.37 -23.72
CA TYR A 61 3.72 47.26 -22.75
C TYR A 61 2.67 46.24 -23.19
N GLU A 62 2.25 46.27 -24.46
CA GLU A 62 1.31 45.29 -25.01
C GLU A 62 1.89 43.87 -24.96
N ALA A 63 3.16 43.69 -25.30
CA ALA A 63 3.85 42.40 -25.16
C ALA A 63 3.87 41.91 -23.70
N SER A 64 4.16 42.81 -22.75
CA SER A 64 4.18 42.50 -21.31
C SER A 64 2.79 42.13 -20.78
N CYS A 65 1.73 42.80 -21.25
CA CYS A 65 0.35 42.46 -20.91
C CYS A 65 -0.03 41.05 -21.41
N LEU A 66 0.37 40.71 -22.65
CA LEU A 66 0.14 39.38 -23.22
C LEU A 66 0.88 38.29 -22.43
N GLU A 67 2.11 38.55 -22.01
CA GLU A 67 2.88 37.63 -21.16
C GLU A 67 2.21 37.42 -19.80
N TYR A 68 1.72 38.49 -19.17
CA TYR A 68 0.98 38.41 -17.92
C TYR A 68 -0.30 37.58 -18.05
N GLU A 69 -1.08 37.76 -19.13
CA GLU A 69 -2.27 36.93 -19.38
C GLU A 69 -1.93 35.45 -19.57
N GLN A 70 -0.81 35.13 -20.22
CA GLN A 70 -0.34 33.76 -20.39
C GLN A 70 0.06 33.14 -19.04
N LEU A 71 0.81 33.89 -18.22
CA LEU A 71 1.19 33.46 -16.88
C LEU A 71 -0.03 33.23 -15.98
N GLN A 72 -1.04 34.10 -16.04
CA GLN A 72 -2.28 33.93 -15.29
C GLN A 72 -3.03 32.65 -15.71
N LYS A 73 -3.08 32.33 -17.02
CA LYS A 73 -3.67 31.08 -17.51
C LYS A 73 -2.89 29.87 -17.02
N MET A 74 -1.56 29.93 -17.03
CA MET A 74 -0.70 28.85 -16.51
C MET A 74 -0.92 28.64 -15.01
N LEU A 75 -1.02 29.71 -14.22
CA LEU A 75 -1.29 29.63 -12.78
C LEU A 75 -2.62 28.92 -12.50
N ASN A 76 -3.69 29.32 -13.18
CA ASN A 76 -5.01 28.69 -13.03
C ASN A 76 -4.97 27.18 -13.37
N ASN A 77 -4.20 26.79 -14.40
CA ASN A 77 -4.03 25.38 -14.76
C ASN A 77 -3.28 24.59 -13.67
N VAL A 78 -2.25 25.19 -13.08
CA VAL A 78 -1.49 24.59 -11.97
C VAL A 78 -2.38 24.44 -10.73
N GLU A 79 -3.16 25.47 -10.37
CA GLU A 79 -4.11 25.42 -9.25
C GLU A 79 -5.14 24.30 -9.42
N THR A 80 -5.69 24.17 -10.64
CA THR A 80 -6.62 23.08 -10.98
C THR A 80 -5.95 21.71 -10.80
N SER A 81 -4.72 21.57 -11.30
CA SER A 81 -3.95 20.32 -11.19
C SER A 81 -3.63 19.96 -9.73
N ILE A 82 -3.33 20.96 -8.89
CA ILE A 82 -3.11 20.77 -7.44
C ILE A 82 -4.38 20.24 -6.77
N GLU A 83 -5.54 20.77 -7.12
CA GLU A 83 -6.81 20.35 -6.52
C GLU A 83 -7.18 18.91 -6.94
N GLU A 84 -6.90 18.55 -8.20
CA GLU A 84 -7.03 17.16 -8.67
C GLU A 84 -6.10 16.20 -7.93
N LEU A 85 -4.84 16.61 -7.71
CA LEU A 85 -3.86 15.82 -6.95
C LEU A 85 -4.31 15.60 -5.50
N LYS A 86 -4.84 16.64 -4.83
CA LYS A 86 -5.40 16.51 -3.48
C LYS A 86 -6.57 15.54 -3.44
N ARG A 87 -7.46 15.58 -4.44
CA ARG A 87 -8.58 14.64 -4.55
C ARG A 87 -8.06 13.21 -4.69
N MET A 88 -7.14 12.97 -5.62
CA MET A 88 -6.54 11.64 -5.80
C MET A 88 -5.82 11.15 -4.54
N GLN A 89 -5.11 12.02 -3.83
CA GLN A 89 -4.46 11.68 -2.56
C GLN A 89 -5.49 11.21 -1.53
N SER A 90 -6.63 11.90 -1.39
CA SER A 90 -7.72 11.52 -0.48
C SER A 90 -8.33 10.17 -0.86
N GLU A 91 -8.56 9.91 -2.15
CA GLU A 91 -9.07 8.64 -2.65
C GLU A 91 -8.10 7.49 -2.35
N LYS A 92 -6.80 7.68 -2.62
CA LYS A 92 -5.76 6.70 -2.33
C LYS A 92 -5.58 6.45 -0.84
N GLN A 93 -5.73 7.48 0.00
CA GLN A 93 -5.69 7.32 1.45
C GLN A 93 -6.85 6.42 1.95
N LYS A 94 -8.06 6.59 1.41
CA LYS A 94 -9.21 5.74 1.74
C LYS A 94 -8.99 4.30 1.29
N GLU A 95 -8.45 4.10 0.08
CA GLU A 95 -8.10 2.79 -0.46
C GLU A 95 -7.09 2.07 0.44
N LEU A 96 -6.04 2.79 0.87
CA LEU A 96 -5.00 2.27 1.74
C LEU A 96 -5.55 1.83 3.10
N VAL A 97 -6.42 2.62 3.72
CA VAL A 97 -7.08 2.25 4.99
C VAL A 97 -7.95 0.99 4.82
N SER A 98 -8.67 0.87 3.70
CA SER A 98 -9.46 -0.32 3.39
C SER A 98 -8.57 -1.57 3.25
N LEU A 99 -7.49 -1.47 2.46
CA LEU A 99 -6.53 -2.57 2.27
C LEU A 99 -5.85 -2.99 3.58
N GLN A 100 -5.48 -2.03 4.45
CA GLN A 100 -4.93 -2.33 5.78
C GLN A 100 -5.89 -3.12 6.66
N ARG A 101 -7.20 -2.79 6.63
CA ARG A 101 -8.24 -3.55 7.34
C ARG A 101 -8.33 -4.97 6.81
N ASN A 102 -8.43 -5.13 5.49
CA ASN A 102 -8.51 -6.44 4.84
C ASN A 102 -7.27 -7.30 5.15
N HIS A 103 -6.07 -6.71 5.12
CA HIS A 103 -4.84 -7.39 5.49
C HIS A 103 -4.86 -7.90 6.94
N LYS A 104 -5.33 -7.07 7.88
CA LYS A 104 -5.46 -7.47 9.29
C LYS A 104 -6.45 -8.62 9.49
N GLU A 105 -7.57 -8.61 8.76
CA GLU A 105 -8.56 -9.68 8.79
C GLU A 105 -8.01 -10.99 8.21
N LEU A 106 -7.34 -10.92 7.06
CA LEU A 106 -6.71 -12.08 6.43
C LEU A 106 -5.62 -12.68 7.33
N LYS A 107 -4.80 -11.83 7.98
CA LYS A 107 -3.80 -12.28 8.94
C LYS A 107 -4.43 -13.07 10.10
N LYS A 108 -5.52 -12.55 10.69
CA LYS A 108 -6.26 -13.28 11.74
C LYS A 108 -6.84 -14.61 11.27
N LYS A 109 -7.36 -14.66 10.03
CA LYS A 109 -7.88 -15.90 9.43
C LYS A 109 -6.76 -16.93 9.27
N ILE A 110 -5.60 -16.52 8.76
CA ILE A 110 -4.42 -17.40 8.61
C ILE A 110 -4.00 -17.93 9.98
N GLU A 111 -3.86 -17.07 10.99
CA GLU A 111 -3.49 -17.50 12.35
C GLU A 111 -4.48 -18.52 12.93
N SER A 112 -5.79 -18.32 12.72
CA SER A 112 -6.83 -19.26 13.15
C SER A 112 -6.72 -20.62 12.46
N ILE A 113 -6.56 -20.62 11.13
CA ILE A 113 -6.41 -21.85 10.33
C ILE A 113 -5.14 -22.61 10.73
N THR A 114 -4.02 -21.90 10.94
CA THR A 114 -2.77 -22.52 11.39
C THR A 114 -2.94 -23.20 12.73
N LYS A 115 -3.58 -22.54 13.71
CA LYS A 115 -3.88 -23.16 15.01
C LYS A 115 -4.77 -24.39 14.88
N GLN A 116 -5.80 -24.34 14.04
CA GLN A 116 -6.66 -25.52 13.80
C GLN A 116 -5.88 -26.66 13.14
N LYS A 117 -5.00 -26.35 12.19
CA LYS A 117 -4.14 -27.32 11.52
C LYS A 117 -3.21 -28.01 12.52
N GLU A 118 -2.58 -27.26 13.42
CA GLU A 118 -1.74 -27.82 14.49
C GLU A 118 -2.53 -28.73 15.43
N GLN A 119 -3.76 -28.33 15.82
CA GLN A 119 -4.62 -29.18 16.64
C GLN A 119 -5.01 -30.49 15.95
N ILE A 120 -5.37 -30.43 14.66
CA ILE A 120 -5.68 -31.62 13.85
C ILE A 120 -4.46 -32.51 13.72
N GLN A 121 -3.29 -31.93 13.47
CA GLN A 121 -2.03 -32.66 13.37
C GLN A 121 -1.70 -33.38 14.69
N ASN A 122 -1.79 -32.68 15.82
CA ASN A 122 -1.58 -33.27 17.15
C ASN A 122 -2.54 -34.44 17.42
N LYS A 123 -3.83 -34.30 17.08
CA LYS A 123 -4.80 -35.40 17.22
C LYS A 123 -4.48 -36.58 16.30
N ARG A 124 -4.08 -36.30 15.06
CA ARG A 124 -3.65 -37.34 14.11
C ARG A 124 -2.44 -38.10 14.65
N ASP A 125 -1.46 -37.40 15.20
CA ASP A 125 -0.25 -38.00 15.74
C ASP A 125 -0.55 -38.84 16.98
N GLN A 126 -1.47 -38.39 17.85
CA GLN A 126 -1.98 -39.20 18.96
C GLN A 126 -2.67 -40.49 18.49
N ILE A 127 -3.52 -40.41 17.46
CA ILE A 127 -4.20 -41.59 16.88
C ILE A 127 -3.17 -42.55 16.26
N LEU A 128 -2.18 -42.03 15.53
CA LEU A 128 -1.12 -42.83 14.93
C LEU A 128 -0.24 -43.49 16.00
N ALA A 129 0.16 -42.75 17.04
CA ALA A 129 0.90 -43.30 18.16
C ALA A 129 0.11 -44.42 18.85
N PHE A 130 -1.19 -44.23 19.09
CA PHE A 130 -2.06 -45.26 19.62
C PHE A 130 -2.10 -46.49 18.71
N LYS A 131 -2.25 -46.30 17.38
CA LYS A 131 -2.25 -47.38 16.40
C LYS A 131 -0.92 -48.14 16.37
N ILE A 132 0.21 -47.45 16.50
CA ILE A 132 1.55 -48.08 16.55
C ILE A 132 1.71 -48.89 17.84
N LEU A 133 1.40 -48.30 19.00
CA LEU A 133 1.56 -48.95 20.31
C LEU A 133 0.65 -50.17 20.47
N THR A 134 -0.61 -50.04 20.04
CA THR A 134 -1.61 -51.10 20.21
C THR A 134 -1.69 -52.04 19.01
N GLY A 135 -1.22 -51.64 17.83
CA GLY A 135 -1.48 -52.36 16.58
C GLY A 135 -2.96 -52.61 16.33
N ILE A 136 -3.86 -51.75 16.83
CA ILE A 136 -5.30 -51.91 16.65
C ILE A 136 -5.75 -51.00 15.49
N ASP A 137 -6.46 -51.58 14.53
CA ASP A 137 -7.14 -50.87 13.46
C ASP A 137 -8.65 -50.99 13.64
N PHE A 138 -9.29 -49.91 14.09
CA PHE A 138 -10.73 -49.90 14.33
C PHE A 138 -11.50 -49.72 13.02
N ASN A 139 -12.64 -50.40 12.92
CA ASN A 139 -13.63 -50.14 11.89
C ASN A 139 -14.70 -49.17 12.43
N TYR A 140 -14.76 -47.98 11.84
CA TYR A 140 -15.66 -46.90 12.25
C TYR A 140 -17.02 -46.89 11.52
N LYS A 141 -17.31 -47.91 10.68
CA LYS A 141 -18.55 -47.97 9.90
C LYS A 141 -19.78 -48.42 10.68
N SER A 142 -19.59 -49.05 11.85
CA SER A 142 -20.70 -49.58 12.64
C SER A 142 -20.76 -48.94 14.03
N LYS A 143 -21.89 -49.14 14.73
CA LYS A 143 -22.06 -48.70 16.13
C LYS A 143 -21.35 -49.61 17.14
N LYS A 144 -20.73 -50.71 16.69
CA LYS A 144 -20.00 -51.64 17.54
C LYS A 144 -18.54 -51.19 17.67
N VAL A 145 -17.89 -51.60 18.75
CA VAL A 145 -16.43 -51.43 18.90
C VAL A 145 -15.76 -52.63 18.24
N GLU A 146 -15.38 -52.48 16.99
CA GLU A 146 -14.83 -53.56 16.17
C GLU A 146 -13.59 -53.15 15.38
N GLY A 147 -12.79 -54.12 14.99
CA GLY A 147 -11.52 -53.86 14.33
C GLY A 147 -10.63 -55.10 14.24
N ILE A 148 -9.37 -54.86 13.89
CA ILE A 148 -8.34 -55.88 13.72
C ILE A 148 -7.12 -55.50 14.55
N ILE A 149 -6.56 -56.46 15.27
CA ILE A 149 -5.28 -56.31 15.94
C ILE A 149 -4.20 -56.90 15.03
N THR A 150 -3.35 -56.04 14.47
CA THR A 150 -2.17 -56.42 13.71
C THR A 150 -1.05 -56.86 14.68
N LYS A 151 -0.93 -58.19 14.81
CA LYS A 151 0.22 -58.92 15.38
C LYS A 151 0.86 -59.75 14.26
N SER A 152 1.80 -60.66 14.60
CA SER A 152 2.29 -61.70 13.68
C SER A 152 1.16 -62.50 13.03
N VAL A 153 0.05 -62.71 13.74
CA VAL A 153 -1.21 -63.21 13.19
C VAL A 153 -2.32 -62.18 13.47
N PRO A 154 -2.94 -61.59 12.43
CA PRO A 154 -4.05 -60.66 12.60
C PRO A 154 -5.25 -61.33 13.29
N LYS A 155 -5.83 -60.66 14.30
CA LYS A 155 -7.06 -61.12 14.99
C LYS A 155 -8.14 -60.05 14.92
N ALA A 156 -9.33 -60.40 14.42
CA ALA A 156 -10.49 -59.50 14.42
C ALA A 156 -11.23 -59.54 15.78
N PHE A 157 -11.87 -58.44 16.15
CA PHE A 157 -12.75 -58.35 17.32
C PHE A 157 -14.01 -57.53 17.00
N SER A 158 -15.10 -57.79 17.71
CA SER A 158 -16.32 -57.00 17.67
C SER A 158 -17.02 -57.05 19.04
N PHE A 159 -17.18 -55.89 19.67
CA PHE A 159 -17.82 -55.73 20.96
C PHE A 159 -19.07 -54.85 20.84
N ASN A 160 -20.14 -55.23 21.54
CA ASN A 160 -21.35 -54.42 21.60
C ASN A 160 -21.28 -53.46 22.81
N PRO A 161 -21.19 -52.13 22.61
CA PRO A 161 -21.13 -51.16 23.71
C PRO A 161 -22.41 -51.10 24.55
N ASP A 162 -23.56 -51.59 24.04
CA ASP A 162 -24.80 -51.65 24.82
C ASP A 162 -24.78 -52.77 25.87
N LYS A 163 -23.84 -53.73 25.75
CA LYS A 163 -23.74 -54.91 26.61
C LYS A 163 -22.49 -54.93 27.50
N LEU A 164 -21.54 -54.03 27.24
CA LEU A 164 -20.25 -53.99 27.92
C LEU A 164 -19.94 -52.55 28.30
N THR A 165 -19.48 -52.35 29.52
CA THR A 165 -18.97 -51.07 29.98
C THR A 165 -17.66 -50.72 29.26
N GLN A 166 -17.33 -49.43 29.23
CA GLN A 166 -16.08 -48.95 28.63
C GLN A 166 -14.84 -49.63 29.23
N GLU A 167 -14.86 -49.88 30.54
CA GLU A 167 -13.77 -50.50 31.28
C GLU A 167 -13.59 -51.99 30.90
N GLU A 168 -14.69 -52.72 30.74
CA GLU A 168 -14.68 -54.11 30.25
C GLU A 168 -14.17 -54.21 28.82
N ILE A 169 -14.57 -53.29 27.94
CA ILE A 169 -14.10 -53.23 26.55
C ILE A 169 -12.58 -52.98 26.54
N ALA A 170 -12.10 -52.01 27.32
CA ALA A 170 -10.68 -51.70 27.41
C ALA A 170 -9.86 -52.90 27.93
N LYS A 171 -10.34 -53.59 28.98
CA LYS A 171 -9.69 -54.79 29.52
C LYS A 171 -9.65 -55.93 28.50
N LYS A 172 -10.74 -56.14 27.76
CA LYS A 172 -10.79 -57.16 26.68
C LYS A 172 -9.79 -56.83 25.56
N LEU A 173 -9.72 -55.58 25.11
CA LEU A 173 -8.75 -55.14 24.09
C LEU A 173 -7.30 -55.32 24.57
N TRP A 174 -7.01 -54.96 25.82
CA TRP A 174 -5.68 -55.13 26.41
C TRP A 174 -5.27 -56.61 26.47
N ASN A 175 -6.16 -57.48 26.93
CA ASN A 175 -5.91 -58.92 26.98
C ASN A 175 -5.65 -59.50 25.58
N LEU A 176 -6.43 -59.10 24.57
CA LEU A 176 -6.21 -59.54 23.20
C LEU A 176 -4.83 -59.10 22.65
N LYS A 177 -4.32 -57.95 23.10
CA LYS A 177 -3.00 -57.44 22.69
C LYS A 177 -1.83 -58.02 23.47
N PHE A 178 -1.94 -58.27 24.77
CA PHE A 178 -0.75 -58.60 25.59
C PHE A 178 -0.76 -60.00 26.20
N ASN A 179 -1.91 -60.68 26.29
CA ASN A 179 -1.91 -62.06 26.78
C ASN A 179 -1.59 -63.01 25.62
N LYS A 180 -0.55 -63.82 25.83
CA LYS A 180 -0.23 -65.00 25.04
C LYS A 180 -1.15 -66.13 25.50
N GLU A 181 -2.16 -66.44 24.71
CA GLU A 181 -2.62 -67.82 24.56
C GLU A 181 -1.80 -68.46 23.46
#